data_AF-A0A7K4B601-F1
#
_entry.id   AF-A0A7K4B601-F1
#
_cell.length_a   1.000
_cell.length_b   1.000
_cell.length_c   1.000
_cell.angle_alpha   90.00
_cell.angle_beta   90.00
_cell.angle_gamma   90.00
#
_symmetry.space_group_name_H-M   'P 1'
#
loop_
_entity.id
_entity.type
_entity.pdbx_description
1 polymer ?
#
loop_
_entity_poly.entity_id
_entity_poly.type
_entity_poly.pdbx_seq_one_letter_code
_entity_poly.pdbx_strand_id
1 'polypeptide(L)'
;MIKHKKKDDLWEELQRQIIDHGLTIKRGMKQDATFILADPGHANTDKTRGNEAKTRRSNDGTWAKKGQKSHDGFKLHTIFDKETQIIR
;
A
#
# COMPACT_ATOMS: atom_id res chain seq x y z
N MET A 1 22.43 -20.26 9.44
CA MET A 1 21.69 -19.27 8.63
C MET A 1 20.99 -19.98 7.47
N ILE A 2 19.79 -20.54 7.69
CA ILE A 2 18.98 -21.15 6.62
C ILE A 2 17.52 -20.89 6.98
N LYS A 3 16.96 -19.75 6.59
CA LYS A 3 15.50 -19.51 6.71
C LYS A 3 14.93 -18.51 5.69
N HIS A 4 15.75 -17.70 5.01
CA HIS A 4 15.27 -16.64 4.13
C HIS A 4 15.06 -17.12 2.69
N LYS A 5 16.04 -17.83 2.11
CA LYS A 5 15.98 -18.30 0.71
C LYS A 5 14.73 -19.13 0.38
N LYS A 6 14.35 -20.06 1.26
CA LYS A 6 13.15 -20.89 1.08
C LYS A 6 11.83 -20.10 1.03
N LYS A 7 11.75 -18.95 1.72
CA LYS A 7 10.53 -18.13 1.73
C LYS A 7 10.40 -17.37 0.41
N ASP A 8 11.51 -16.83 -0.05
CA ASP A 8 11.56 -16.11 -1.32
C ASP A 8 11.28 -17.06 -2.49
N ASP A 9 11.92 -18.25 -2.49
CA ASP A 9 11.66 -19.30 -3.49
C ASP A 9 10.18 -19.75 -3.49
N LEU A 10 9.58 -19.92 -2.31
CA LEU A 10 8.16 -20.28 -2.17
C LEU A 10 7.25 -19.14 -2.70
N TRP A 11 7.60 -17.90 -2.41
CA TRP A 11 6.86 -16.73 -2.87
C TRP A 11 6.94 -16.60 -4.39
N GLU A 12 8.12 -16.78 -4.99
CA GLU A 12 8.32 -16.77 -6.44
C GLU A 12 7.52 -17.88 -7.12
N GLU A 13 7.53 -19.09 -6.57
CA GLU A 13 6.76 -20.21 -7.12
C GLU A 13 5.24 -19.98 -7.03
N LEU A 14 4.76 -19.41 -5.92
CA LEU A 14 3.36 -19.00 -5.80
C LEU A 14 3.00 -17.95 -6.87
N GLN A 15 3.84 -16.93 -7.07
CA GLN A 15 3.60 -15.92 -8.11
C GLN A 15 3.60 -16.54 -9.51
N ARG A 16 4.52 -17.48 -9.78
CA ARG A 16 4.58 -18.22 -11.05
C ARG A 16 3.28 -18.98 -11.31
N GLN A 17 2.78 -19.74 -10.34
CA GLN A 17 1.54 -20.51 -10.47
C GLN A 17 0.32 -19.59 -10.71
N ILE A 18 0.22 -18.48 -9.98
CA ILE A 18 -0.88 -17.52 -10.18
C ILE A 18 -0.84 -16.96 -11.61
N ILE A 19 0.35 -16.64 -12.14
CA ILE A 19 0.49 -16.16 -13.52
C ILE A 19 0.12 -17.24 -14.54
N ASP A 20 0.58 -18.48 -14.34
CA ASP A 20 0.32 -19.62 -15.23
C ASP A 20 -1.18 -19.95 -15.32
N HIS A 21 -1.92 -19.78 -14.22
CA HIS A 21 -3.38 -19.88 -14.20
C HIS A 21 -4.13 -18.67 -14.78
N GLY A 22 -3.43 -17.68 -15.35
CA GLY A 22 -4.04 -16.50 -15.96
C GLY A 22 -4.64 -15.50 -14.97
N LEU A 23 -4.29 -15.63 -13.68
CA LEU A 23 -4.74 -14.81 -12.56
C LEU A 23 -3.87 -13.55 -12.41
N THR A 24 -3.69 -12.86 -13.53
CA THR A 24 -2.82 -11.69 -13.67
C THR A 24 -3.63 -10.41 -13.68
N ILE A 25 -2.95 -9.28 -13.42
CA ILE A 25 -3.57 -7.96 -13.55
C ILE A 25 -3.83 -7.70 -15.04
N LYS A 26 -5.10 -7.49 -15.40
CA LYS A 26 -5.54 -7.21 -16.78
C LYS A 26 -6.02 -5.77 -16.89
N ARG A 27 -5.94 -5.23 -18.11
CA ARG A 27 -6.51 -3.91 -18.40
C ARG A 27 -8.02 -3.93 -18.18
N GLY A 28 -8.54 -2.93 -17.46
CA GLY A 28 -9.97 -2.83 -17.12
C GLY A 28 -10.33 -3.33 -15.71
N MET A 29 -9.38 -3.89 -14.97
CA MET A 29 -9.57 -4.21 -13.55
C MET A 29 -9.81 -2.95 -12.72
N LYS A 30 -10.55 -3.10 -11.62
CA LYS A 30 -10.88 -1.98 -10.73
C LYS A 30 -9.74 -1.78 -9.73
N GLN A 31 -9.18 -0.58 -9.74
CA GLN A 31 -8.25 -0.15 -8.71
C GLN A 31 -8.99 0.73 -7.72
N ASP A 32 -8.97 0.35 -6.45
CA ASP A 32 -9.40 1.19 -5.35
C ASP A 32 -8.21 1.94 -4.75
N ALA A 33 -8.50 3.12 -4.20
CA ALA A 33 -7.53 3.92 -3.46
C ALA A 33 -8.15 4.34 -2.13
N THR A 34 -7.73 3.66 -1.07
CA THR A 34 -8.21 3.91 0.29
C THR A 34 -7.15 4.67 1.09
N PHE A 35 -7.59 5.71 1.80
CA PHE A 35 -6.75 6.41 2.76
C PHE A 35 -6.84 5.73 4.11
N ILE A 36 -5.70 5.30 4.63
CA ILE A 36 -5.56 4.83 6.00
C ILE A 36 -5.10 6.03 6.81
N LEU A 37 -6.02 6.58 7.60
CA LEU A 37 -5.78 7.81 8.35
C LEU A 37 -4.86 7.53 9.55
N ALA A 38 -3.83 8.35 9.69
CA ALA A 38 -2.99 8.42 10.86
C ALA A 38 -3.29 9.71 11.63
N ASP A 39 -2.83 9.77 12.88
CA ASP A 39 -2.90 11.03 13.64
C ASP A 39 -1.85 12.02 13.12
N PRO A 40 -2.25 13.19 12.59
CA PRO A 40 -1.32 14.20 12.09
C PRO A 40 -0.55 14.92 13.20
N GLY A 41 -0.99 14.82 14.45
CA GLY A 41 -0.50 15.66 15.54
C GLY A 41 -0.78 17.16 15.31
N HIS A 42 0.05 18.04 15.88
CA HIS A 42 -0.05 19.51 15.72
C HIS A 42 0.68 20.04 14.46
N ALA A 43 0.64 19.29 13.35
CA ALA A 43 1.36 19.64 12.13
C ALA A 43 0.43 20.23 11.06
N ASN A 44 0.88 21.29 10.39
CA ASN A 44 0.25 21.80 9.18
C ASN A 44 0.58 20.88 7.98
N THR A 45 -0.29 20.90 6.97
CA THR A 45 -0.15 20.10 5.74
C THR A 45 1.16 20.32 4.99
N ASP A 46 1.73 21.52 5.13
CA ASP A 46 2.91 21.95 4.37
C ASP A 46 4.21 21.53 5.06
N LYS A 47 4.15 20.95 6.27
CA LYS A 47 5.32 20.50 7.02
C LYS A 47 5.42 18.98 7.00
N THR A 48 6.40 18.47 6.27
CA THR A 48 6.83 17.06 6.37
C THR A 48 7.35 16.78 7.79
N ARG A 49 7.31 15.52 8.24
CA ARG A 49 7.83 15.15 9.56
C ARG A 49 9.35 15.27 9.63
N GLY A 50 10.04 14.94 8.54
CA GLY A 50 11.48 14.73 8.55
C GLY A 50 11.85 13.49 9.38
N ASN A 51 13.11 13.05 9.29
CA ASN A 51 13.57 11.83 9.96
C ASN A 51 13.84 12.02 11.46
N GLU A 52 13.98 13.27 11.92
CA GLU A 52 14.51 13.59 13.27
C GLU A 52 13.43 13.94 14.29
N ALA A 53 12.22 14.29 13.86
CA ALA A 53 11.18 14.77 14.75
C ALA A 53 10.57 13.63 15.60
N LYS A 54 10.68 13.74 16.93
CA LYS A 54 10.02 12.84 17.90
C LYS A 54 8.58 13.31 18.18
N THR A 55 7.70 13.07 17.21
CA THR A 55 6.26 13.42 17.30
C THR A 55 5.38 12.18 17.35
N ARG A 56 4.12 12.34 17.77
CA ARG A 56 3.10 11.28 17.71
C ARG A 56 2.72 10.87 16.28
N ARG A 57 2.97 11.74 15.28
CA ARG A 57 2.78 11.48 13.85
C ARG A 57 3.72 10.38 13.36
N SER A 58 3.24 9.46 12.51
CA SER A 58 4.06 8.38 11.93
C SER A 58 5.22 8.90 11.07
N ASN A 59 6.30 8.13 10.96
CA ASN A 59 7.45 8.50 10.12
C ASN A 59 7.16 8.27 8.64
N ASP A 60 6.46 7.18 8.37
CA ASP A 60 6.20 6.71 7.01
C ASP A 60 4.88 7.28 6.44
N GLY A 61 4.14 8.02 7.27
CA GLY A 61 2.91 8.70 6.87
C GLY A 61 3.20 9.91 5.98
N THR A 62 2.29 10.20 5.05
CA THR A 62 2.37 11.33 4.14
C THR A 62 1.06 12.09 4.11
N TRP A 63 1.14 13.40 3.83
CA TRP A 63 -0.02 14.21 3.55
C TRP A 63 -0.52 13.95 2.14
N ALA A 64 -1.83 13.75 1.99
CA ALA A 64 -2.50 13.62 0.71
C ALA A 64 -3.82 14.38 0.69
N LYS A 65 -4.20 14.86 -0.49
CA LYS A 65 -5.43 15.63 -0.69
C LYS A 65 -6.51 14.77 -1.38
N LYS A 66 -7.72 14.73 -0.80
CA LYS A 66 -8.91 14.14 -1.41
C LYS A 66 -10.00 15.21 -1.50
N GLY A 67 -10.31 15.64 -2.73
CA GLY A 67 -11.19 16.79 -2.96
C GLY A 67 -10.58 18.06 -2.34
N GLN A 68 -11.32 18.70 -1.43
CA GLN A 68 -10.85 19.90 -0.72
C GLN A 68 -10.23 19.62 0.66
N LYS A 69 -10.19 18.35 1.11
CA LYS A 69 -9.67 17.99 2.43
C LYS A 69 -8.29 17.35 2.32
N SER A 70 -7.43 17.67 3.29
CA SER A 70 -6.12 17.04 3.46
C SER A 70 -6.18 15.98 4.55
N HIS A 71 -5.48 14.87 4.31
CA HIS A 71 -5.44 13.70 5.18
C HIS A 71 -3.97 13.31 5.41
N ASP A 72 -3.60 13.04 6.65
CA ASP A 72 -2.30 12.47 7.01
C ASP A 72 -2.44 10.96 7.19
N GLY A 73 -1.49 10.21 6.63
CA GLY A 73 -1.46 8.76 6.78
C GLY A 73 -0.93 8.06 5.53
N PHE A 74 -1.60 6.99 5.12
CA PHE A 74 -1.14 6.12 4.04
C PHE A 74 -2.17 6.00 2.94
N LYS A 75 -1.71 5.74 1.73
CA LYS A 75 -2.58 5.45 0.59
C LYS A 75 -2.38 3.99 0.19
N LEU A 76 -3.43 3.20 0.38
CA LEU A 76 -3.47 1.83 -0.06
C LEU A 76 -4.08 1.78 -1.46
N HIS A 77 -3.32 1.25 -2.40
CA HIS A 77 -3.80 0.92 -3.74
C HIS A 77 -4.07 -0.57 -3.79
N THR A 78 -5.32 -0.92 -4.04
CA THR A 78 -5.74 -2.32 -4.13
C THR A 78 -6.35 -2.54 -5.50
N ILE A 79 -5.90 -3.57 -6.22
CA ILE A 79 -6.50 -3.98 -7.48
C ILE A 79 -7.36 -5.21 -7.20
N PHE A 80 -8.62 -5.14 -7.60
CA PHE A 80 -9.57 -6.23 -7.44
C PHE A 80 -10.04 -6.73 -8.80
N ASP A 81 -9.83 -8.02 -9.05
CA ASP A 81 -10.45 -8.72 -10.15
C ASP A 81 -11.86 -9.17 -9.75
N LYS A 82 -12.87 -8.77 -10.52
CA LYS A 82 -14.25 -9.18 -10.26
C LYS A 82 -14.56 -10.61 -10.66
N GLU A 83 -13.83 -11.16 -11.62
CA GLU A 83 -14.09 -12.50 -12.16
C GLU A 83 -13.52 -13.56 -11.22
N THR A 84 -12.29 -13.37 -10.77
CA THR A 84 -11.56 -14.33 -9.95
C THR A 84 -11.52 -13.96 -8.47
N GLN A 85 -11.98 -12.75 -8.11
CA GLN A 85 -11.98 -12.19 -6.74
C GLN A 85 -10.59 -12.06 -6.11
N ILE A 86 -9.54 -12.06 -6.93
CA ILE A 86 -8.17 -11.90 -6.46
C ILE A 86 -7.89 -10.44 -6.15
N ILE A 87 -7.27 -10.24 -4.98
CA ILE A 87 -6.80 -8.96 -4.49
C ILE A 87 -5.29 -8.88 -4.71
N ARG A 88 -4.85 -7.80 -5.35
CA ARG A 88 -3.45 -7.49 -5.66
C ARG A 88 -3.05 -6.14 -5.10
#